data_AF-A0A257MTS8-F1
#
_entry.id   AF-A0A257MTS8-F1
#
_cell.length_a   1.000
_cell.length_b   1.000
_cell.length_c   1.000
_cell.angle_alpha   90.00
_cell.angle_beta   90.00
_cell.angle_gamma   90.00
#
_symmetry.space_group_name_H-M   'P 1'
#
loop_
_entity.id
_entity.type
_entity.pdbx_description
1 polymer ?
#
loop_
_entity_poly.entity_id
_entity_poly.type
_entity_poly.pdbx_seq_one_letter_code
_entity_poly.pdbx_strand_id
1 'polypeptide(L)'
;MIKKLFLIFLIALSFASGWLFSGYQNALKAPAVIGEPVTIEIVKGDSFKQVSHKLRDQHLFMKPLWLKVIAVQTQAFKKIKTGEYELPTGATIPDILALLVSGKSKQYSITFPEGRNFKEMLQTIERNPHIEHTLKGVNNEDLMAKLGATEKHPEGLFFPDTYYFDKNTSDVALLKRAYSKMQLVLQHRKRNRRENRAHSNSRRI
;
A
#
# COMPACT_ATOMS: atom_id res chain seq x y z
N MET A 1 10.66 -49.58 37.81
CA MET A 1 10.59 -49.32 36.35
C MET A 1 9.96 -47.96 36.02
N ILE A 2 8.85 -47.57 36.66
CA ILE A 2 8.19 -46.25 36.47
C ILE A 2 9.14 -45.04 36.57
N LYS A 3 10.00 -44.95 37.59
CA LYS A 3 10.93 -43.81 37.77
C LYS A 3 11.91 -43.63 36.59
N LYS A 4 12.35 -44.74 35.98
CA LYS A 4 13.25 -44.72 34.81
C LYS A 4 12.52 -44.26 33.55
N LEU A 5 11.28 -44.73 33.32
CA LEU A 5 10.44 -44.23 32.23
C LEU A 5 10.13 -42.75 32.40
N PHE A 6 9.83 -42.30 33.62
CA PHE A 6 9.57 -40.89 33.91
C PHE A 6 10.80 -40.01 33.62
N LEU A 7 12.00 -40.45 34.01
CA LEU A 7 13.24 -39.72 33.71
C LEU A 7 13.50 -39.64 32.20
N ILE A 8 13.31 -40.73 31.46
CA ILE A 8 13.47 -40.75 30.00
C ILE A 8 12.45 -39.80 29.33
N PHE A 9 11.21 -39.79 29.82
CA PHE A 9 10.18 -38.88 29.33
C PHE A 9 10.56 -37.41 29.54
N LEU A 10 11.06 -37.05 30.73
CA LEU A 10 11.51 -35.68 31.02
C LEU A 10 12.69 -35.26 30.12
N ILE A 11 13.64 -36.16 29.89
CA ILE A 11 14.77 -35.88 28.99
C ILE A 11 14.26 -35.67 27.56
N ALA A 12 13.39 -36.55 27.06
CA ALA A 12 12.80 -36.41 25.73
C ALA A 12 12.01 -35.08 25.58
N LEU A 13 11.26 -34.69 26.62
CA LEU A 13 10.53 -33.43 26.64
C LEU A 13 11.47 -32.21 26.60
N SER A 14 12.59 -32.26 27.33
CA SER A 14 13.61 -31.20 27.32
C SER A 14 14.30 -31.08 25.95
N PHE A 15 14.64 -32.20 25.31
CA PHE A 15 15.18 -32.17 23.94
C PHE A 15 14.16 -31.62 22.94
N ALA A 16 12.90 -32.04 23.03
CA ALA A 16 11.83 -31.54 22.17
C ALA A 16 11.62 -30.03 22.34
N SER A 17 11.62 -29.53 23.58
CA SER A 17 11.47 -28.10 23.85
C SER A 17 12.66 -27.28 23.34
N GLY A 18 13.89 -27.77 23.54
CA GLY A 18 15.10 -27.15 22.99
C GLY A 18 15.09 -27.08 21.45
N TRP A 19 14.65 -28.16 20.80
CA TRP A 19 14.52 -28.20 19.34
C TRP A 19 13.46 -27.23 18.81
N LEU A 20 12.29 -27.16 19.47
CA LEU A 20 11.25 -26.19 19.14
C LEU A 20 11.70 -24.75 19.35
N PHE A 21 12.39 -24.47 20.46
CA PHE A 21 12.92 -23.15 20.76
C PHE A 21 13.97 -22.71 19.74
N SER A 22 14.89 -23.60 19.37
CA SER A 22 15.86 -23.35 18.30
C SER A 22 15.17 -23.07 16.96
N GLY A 23 14.18 -23.88 16.60
CA GLY A 23 13.39 -23.67 15.39
C GLY A 23 12.66 -22.33 15.36
N TYR A 24 12.09 -21.91 16.49
CA TYR A 24 11.43 -20.62 16.64
C TYR A 24 12.42 -19.45 16.50
N GLN A 25 13.56 -19.51 17.19
CA GLN A 25 14.61 -18.49 17.10
C GLN A 25 15.16 -18.36 15.67
N ASN A 26 15.37 -19.49 14.99
CA ASN A 26 15.78 -19.50 13.60
C ASN A 26 14.71 -18.88 12.71
N ALA A 27 13.43 -19.15 12.94
CA ALA A 27 12.35 -18.55 12.14
C ALA A 27 12.21 -17.04 12.32
N LEU A 28 12.64 -16.48 13.46
CA LEU A 28 12.65 -15.04 13.68
C LEU A 28 13.80 -14.33 12.96
N LYS A 29 14.95 -15.01 12.78
CA LYS A 29 16.20 -14.36 12.34
C LYS A 29 16.67 -14.79 10.95
N ALA A 30 16.27 -15.97 10.49
CA ALA A 30 16.67 -16.47 9.19
C ALA A 30 15.98 -15.65 8.08
N PRO A 31 16.72 -15.28 7.02
CA PRO A 31 16.14 -14.57 5.89
C PRO A 31 15.16 -15.50 5.17
N ALA A 32 13.92 -15.05 5.05
CA ALA A 32 12.88 -15.75 4.30
C ALA A 32 12.98 -15.44 2.80
N VAL A 33 13.44 -14.24 2.43
CA VAL A 33 13.71 -13.86 1.02
C VAL A 33 15.20 -14.08 0.74
N ILE A 34 15.51 -15.11 -0.05
CA ILE A 34 16.88 -15.44 -0.48
C ILE A 34 16.97 -15.13 -1.98
N GLY A 35 17.90 -14.26 -2.38
CA GLY A 35 18.07 -13.86 -3.78
C GLY A 35 17.47 -12.49 -4.06
N GLU A 36 16.67 -12.36 -5.12
CA GLU A 36 16.10 -11.08 -5.54
C GLU A 36 14.86 -10.68 -4.72
N PRO A 37 14.54 -9.38 -4.67
CA PRO A 37 13.29 -8.91 -4.08
C PRO A 37 12.06 -9.55 -4.73
N VAL A 38 11.10 -9.94 -3.90
CA VAL A 38 9.89 -10.63 -4.35
C VAL A 38 8.69 -9.70 -4.21
N THR A 39 7.87 -9.57 -5.24
CA THR A 39 6.63 -8.78 -5.15
C THR A 39 5.44 -9.68 -4.86
N ILE A 40 4.62 -9.31 -3.88
CA ILE A 40 3.36 -9.99 -3.56
C ILE A 40 2.17 -9.04 -3.62
N GLU A 41 1.03 -9.51 -4.11
CA GLU A 41 -0.20 -8.73 -4.17
C GLU A 41 -1.25 -9.28 -3.20
N ILE A 42 -1.72 -8.43 -2.29
CA ILE A 42 -2.78 -8.70 -1.33
C ILE A 42 -4.02 -7.91 -1.74
N VAL A 43 -5.09 -8.62 -2.11
CA VAL A 43 -6.32 -8.01 -2.59
C VAL A 43 -7.36 -7.94 -1.47
N LYS A 44 -8.36 -7.07 -1.65
CA LYS A 44 -9.45 -6.93 -0.69
C LYS A 44 -10.20 -8.25 -0.53
N GLY A 45 -10.37 -8.69 0.71
CA GLY A 45 -11.03 -9.95 1.05
C GLY A 45 -10.08 -11.13 1.25
N ASP A 46 -8.77 -10.97 0.99
CA ASP A 46 -7.79 -12.01 1.31
C ASP A 46 -7.77 -12.31 2.82
N SER A 47 -8.05 -13.56 3.16
CA SER A 47 -7.83 -14.10 4.50
C SER A 47 -6.35 -14.33 4.77
N PHE A 48 -5.95 -14.37 6.05
CA PHE A 48 -4.58 -14.72 6.42
C PHE A 48 -4.11 -16.06 5.83
N LYS A 49 -5.03 -17.02 5.65
CA LYS A 49 -4.74 -18.30 4.99
C LYS A 49 -4.35 -18.09 3.53
N GLN A 50 -5.09 -17.27 2.79
CA GLN A 50 -4.76 -16.93 1.39
C GLN A 50 -3.43 -16.18 1.30
N VAL A 51 -3.20 -15.20 2.18
CA VAL A 51 -1.90 -14.48 2.23
C VAL A 51 -0.74 -15.44 2.52
N SER A 52 -0.92 -16.37 3.46
CA SER A 52 0.09 -17.38 3.78
C SER A 52 0.38 -18.32 2.61
N HIS A 53 -0.65 -18.66 1.82
CA HIS A 53 -0.48 -19.44 0.59
C HIS A 53 0.29 -18.64 -0.46
N LYS A 54 -0.11 -17.39 -0.72
CA LYS A 54 0.59 -16.51 -1.67
C LYS A 54 2.07 -16.37 -1.33
N LEU A 55 2.42 -16.14 -0.06
CA LEU A 55 3.80 -16.05 0.39
C LEU A 55 4.58 -17.37 0.21
N ARG A 56 3.92 -18.52 0.40
CA ARG A 56 4.54 -19.84 0.18
C ARG A 56 4.77 -20.10 -1.30
N ASP A 57 3.84 -19.71 -2.15
CA ASP A 57 3.90 -19.92 -3.59
C ASP A 57 5.02 -19.07 -4.25
N GLN A 58 5.55 -18.06 -3.53
CA GLN A 58 6.79 -17.35 -3.89
C GLN A 58 8.09 -18.10 -3.55
N HIS A 59 8.01 -19.36 -3.12
CA HIS A 59 9.17 -20.20 -2.77
C HIS A 59 10.11 -19.58 -1.71
N LEU A 60 9.57 -18.75 -0.82
CA LEU A 60 10.32 -18.15 0.29
C LEU A 60 10.86 -19.22 1.24
N PHE A 61 12.06 -18.98 1.78
CA PHE A 61 12.73 -19.85 2.74
C PHE A 61 12.13 -19.72 4.14
N MET A 62 10.86 -20.12 4.27
CA MET A 62 10.12 -20.07 5.54
C MET A 62 9.20 -21.28 5.70
N LYS A 63 9.03 -21.72 6.95
CA LYS A 63 8.09 -22.81 7.27
C LYS A 63 6.70 -22.24 7.60
N PRO A 64 5.61 -22.77 7.01
CA PRO A 64 4.24 -22.27 7.25
C PRO A 64 3.82 -22.28 8.72
N LEU A 65 4.30 -23.25 9.50
CA LEU A 65 4.01 -23.33 10.93
C LEU A 65 4.53 -22.10 11.68
N TRP A 66 5.77 -21.69 11.42
CA TRP A 66 6.38 -20.55 12.10
C TRP A 66 5.78 -19.22 11.66
N LEU A 67 5.47 -19.07 10.37
CA LEU A 67 4.70 -17.92 9.88
C LEU A 67 3.39 -17.75 10.67
N LYS A 68 2.64 -18.83 10.86
CA LYS A 68 1.38 -18.79 11.62
C LYS A 68 1.61 -18.45 13.09
N VAL A 69 2.59 -19.08 13.76
CA VAL A 69 2.90 -18.82 15.17
C VAL A 69 3.28 -17.35 15.38
N ILE A 70 4.21 -16.83 14.57
CA ILE A 70 4.67 -15.45 14.67
C ILE A 70 3.54 -14.47 14.33
N ALA A 71 2.72 -14.75 13.32
CA ALA A 71 1.59 -13.91 12.97
C ALA A 71 0.52 -13.85 14.07
N VAL A 72 0.25 -14.95 14.76
CA VAL A 72 -0.68 -14.97 15.90
C VAL A 72 -0.11 -14.18 17.08
N GLN A 73 1.15 -14.40 17.43
CA GLN A 73 1.83 -13.72 18.53
C GLN A 73 1.91 -12.20 18.33
N THR A 74 2.20 -11.76 17.10
CA THR A 74 2.25 -10.32 16.74
C THR A 74 0.87 -9.73 16.43
N GLN A 75 -0.18 -10.56 16.44
CA GLN A 75 -1.53 -10.22 15.95
C GLN A 75 -1.58 -9.73 14.50
N ALA A 76 -0.53 -9.98 13.70
CA ALA A 76 -0.44 -9.54 12.31
C ALA A 76 -1.57 -10.11 11.44
N PHE A 77 -2.02 -11.34 11.73
CA PHE A 77 -3.06 -12.03 10.97
C PHE A 77 -4.40 -11.26 10.82
N LYS A 78 -4.69 -10.30 11.71
CA LYS A 78 -5.89 -9.44 11.65
C LYS A 78 -5.61 -8.04 11.10
N LYS A 79 -4.34 -7.65 10.98
CA LYS A 79 -3.92 -6.27 10.72
C LYS A 79 -3.30 -6.06 9.34
N ILE A 80 -3.05 -7.14 8.60
CA ILE A 80 -2.54 -7.09 7.23
C ILE A 80 -3.43 -6.19 6.37
N LYS A 81 -2.78 -5.30 5.63
CA LYS A 81 -3.43 -4.36 4.72
C LYS A 81 -3.39 -4.92 3.29
N THR A 82 -4.33 -4.43 2.50
CA THR A 82 -4.36 -4.67 1.06
C THR A 82 -3.33 -3.80 0.38
N GLY A 83 -2.72 -4.31 -0.68
CA GLY A 83 -1.70 -3.60 -1.44
C GLY A 83 -0.75 -4.58 -2.13
N GLU A 84 0.09 -4.02 -2.99
CA GLU A 84 1.22 -4.73 -3.56
C GLU A 84 2.46 -4.40 -2.73
N TYR A 85 3.23 -5.41 -2.32
CA TYR A 85 4.37 -5.27 -1.42
C TYR A 85 5.61 -5.86 -2.05
N GLU A 86 6.71 -5.11 -2.02
CA GLU A 86 8.02 -5.59 -2.40
C GLU A 86 8.75 -6.09 -1.15
N LEU A 87 8.99 -7.39 -1.08
CA LEU A 87 9.71 -8.04 0.00
C LEU A 87 11.20 -7.95 -0.30
N PRO A 88 11.98 -7.18 0.48
CA PRO A 88 13.39 -7.01 0.20
C PRO A 88 14.18 -8.28 0.47
N THR A 89 15.28 -8.46 -0.26
CA THR A 89 16.26 -9.52 0.01
C THR A 89 16.71 -9.48 1.46
N GLY A 90 16.73 -10.65 2.11
CA GLY A 90 17.12 -10.77 3.52
C GLY A 90 15.99 -10.53 4.51
N ALA A 91 14.78 -10.15 4.07
CA ALA A 91 13.64 -9.97 4.95
C ALA A 91 13.31 -11.25 5.73
N THR A 92 13.13 -11.14 7.04
CA THR A 92 12.72 -12.23 7.92
C THR A 92 11.18 -12.35 7.97
N ILE A 93 10.66 -13.42 8.58
CA ILE A 93 9.20 -13.57 8.77
C ILE A 93 8.60 -12.38 9.54
N PRO A 94 9.17 -11.92 10.67
CA PRO A 94 8.72 -10.70 11.33
C PRO A 94 8.73 -9.47 10.43
N ASP A 95 9.76 -9.27 9.62
CA ASP A 95 9.88 -8.09 8.73
C ASP A 95 8.78 -8.10 7.66
N ILE A 96 8.55 -9.26 7.05
CA ILE A 96 7.47 -9.44 6.06
C ILE A 96 6.13 -9.11 6.74
N LEU A 97 5.82 -9.72 7.89
CA LEU A 97 4.56 -9.44 8.58
C LEU A 97 4.42 -7.97 8.99
N ALA A 98 5.50 -7.34 9.46
CA ALA A 98 5.51 -5.93 9.81
C ALA A 98 5.25 -5.03 8.59
N LEU A 99 5.86 -5.35 7.44
CA LEU A 99 5.64 -4.64 6.18
C LEU A 99 4.15 -4.71 5.76
N LEU A 100 3.58 -5.92 5.76
CA LEU A 100 2.18 -6.14 5.39
C LEU A 100 1.20 -5.44 6.36
N VAL A 101 1.54 -5.39 7.65
CA VAL A 101 0.73 -4.70 8.67
C VAL A 101 0.86 -3.19 8.56
N SER A 102 2.06 -2.68 8.22
CA SER A 102 2.31 -1.24 8.09
C SER A 102 1.54 -0.59 6.94
N GLY A 103 1.17 -1.38 5.93
CA GLY A 103 0.53 -0.87 4.73
C GLY A 103 1.47 -0.08 3.81
N LYS A 104 2.80 -0.17 4.00
CA LYS A 104 3.79 0.41 3.09
C LYS A 104 3.85 -0.39 1.78
N SER A 105 2.85 -0.19 0.93
CA SER A 105 2.75 -0.77 -0.40
C SER A 105 3.75 -0.12 -1.37
N LYS A 106 4.04 -0.84 -2.45
CA LYS A 106 4.72 -0.36 -3.63
C LYS A 106 3.85 0.71 -4.28
N GLN A 107 4.45 1.90 -4.49
CA GLN A 107 3.78 3.02 -5.13
C GLN A 107 4.24 3.17 -6.58
N TYR A 108 3.28 3.47 -7.43
CA TYR A 108 3.47 3.90 -8.80
C TYR A 108 3.32 5.41 -8.89
N SER A 109 3.88 6.00 -9.94
CA SER A 109 3.73 7.42 -10.21
C SER A 109 3.14 7.66 -11.59
N ILE A 110 2.42 8.77 -11.70
CA ILE A 110 1.92 9.30 -12.97
C ILE A 110 2.06 10.82 -12.94
N THR A 111 2.70 11.35 -13.97
CA THR A 111 2.97 12.79 -14.08
C THR A 111 2.01 13.43 -15.06
N PHE A 112 1.41 14.54 -14.64
CA PHE A 112 0.61 15.42 -15.48
C PHE A 112 1.34 16.75 -15.66
N PRO A 113 2.08 16.94 -16.78
CA PRO A 113 2.79 18.17 -17.06
C PRO A 113 1.86 19.38 -17.18
N GLU A 114 2.38 20.57 -16.88
CA GLU A 114 1.67 21.82 -17.15
C GLU A 114 1.39 21.99 -18.65
N GLY A 115 0.29 22.67 -18.99
CA GLY A 115 -0.08 22.96 -20.38
C GLY A 115 -0.69 21.78 -21.15
N ARG A 116 -0.85 20.63 -20.52
CA ARG A 116 -1.57 19.47 -21.08
C ARG A 116 -3.07 19.64 -20.93
N ASN A 117 -3.82 19.30 -21.97
CA ASN A 117 -5.28 19.31 -21.92
C ASN A 117 -5.84 18.07 -21.23
N PHE A 118 -7.12 18.12 -20.85
CA PHE A 118 -7.75 17.04 -20.12
C PHE A 118 -7.81 15.72 -20.90
N LYS A 119 -7.94 15.77 -22.23
CA LYS A 119 -7.96 14.57 -23.08
C LYS A 119 -6.63 13.82 -23.03
N GLU A 120 -5.51 14.54 -23.05
CA GLU A 120 -4.17 13.95 -22.94
C GLU A 120 -3.93 13.35 -21.54
N MET A 121 -4.47 13.98 -20.50
CA MET A 121 -4.45 13.45 -19.14
C MET A 121 -5.18 12.10 -19.07
N LEU A 122 -6.40 12.00 -19.63
CA LEU A 122 -7.15 10.75 -19.68
C LEU A 122 -6.41 9.66 -20.46
N GLN A 123 -5.84 9.98 -21.63
CA GLN A 123 -5.06 9.02 -22.41
C GLN A 123 -3.84 8.48 -21.63
N THR A 124 -3.20 9.34 -20.83
CA THR A 124 -2.08 8.93 -19.98
C THR A 124 -2.54 7.97 -18.89
N ILE A 125 -3.72 8.22 -18.31
CA ILE A 125 -4.35 7.33 -17.33
C ILE A 125 -4.74 5.99 -17.97
N GLU A 126 -5.41 6.00 -19.13
CA GLU A 126 -5.87 4.80 -19.84
C GLU A 126 -4.73 3.87 -20.29
N ARG A 127 -3.54 4.42 -20.52
CA ARG A 127 -2.35 3.64 -20.89
C ARG A 127 -1.63 3.00 -19.70
N ASN A 128 -2.00 3.36 -18.46
CA ASN A 128 -1.30 2.88 -17.28
C ASN A 128 -1.91 1.57 -16.76
N PRO A 129 -1.21 0.43 -16.84
CA PRO A 129 -1.76 -0.88 -16.47
C PRO A 129 -1.95 -1.07 -14.96
N HIS A 130 -1.41 -0.17 -14.12
CA HIS A 130 -1.53 -0.23 -12.67
C HIS A 130 -2.74 0.53 -12.13
N ILE A 131 -3.45 1.25 -13.00
CA ILE A 131 -4.66 2.00 -12.65
C ILE A 131 -5.89 1.15 -12.98
N GLU A 132 -6.87 1.14 -12.07
CA GLU A 132 -8.16 0.55 -12.36
C GLU A 132 -8.99 1.51 -13.22
N HIS A 133 -9.31 1.09 -14.45
CA HIS A 133 -10.06 1.92 -15.40
C HIS A 133 -11.58 1.78 -15.20
N THR A 134 -12.16 2.72 -14.47
CA THR A 134 -13.61 2.74 -14.16
C THR A 134 -14.39 3.78 -14.99
N LEU A 135 -13.70 4.59 -15.80
CA LEU A 135 -14.28 5.69 -16.58
C LEU A 135 -14.59 5.37 -18.04
N LYS A 136 -14.44 4.12 -18.48
CA LYS A 136 -14.76 3.74 -19.86
C LYS A 136 -16.23 4.06 -20.19
N GLY A 137 -16.44 4.92 -21.18
CA GLY A 137 -17.77 5.33 -21.65
C GLY A 137 -18.48 6.38 -20.79
N VAL A 138 -17.81 6.95 -19.79
CA VAL A 138 -18.36 8.04 -18.97
C VAL A 138 -18.16 9.38 -19.70
N ASN A 139 -19.21 10.17 -19.85
CA ASN A 139 -19.09 11.51 -20.44
C ASN A 139 -18.45 12.50 -19.43
N ASN A 140 -18.02 13.67 -19.93
CA ASN A 140 -17.33 14.65 -19.08
C ASN A 140 -18.21 15.17 -17.94
N GLU A 141 -19.51 15.38 -18.16
CA GLU A 141 -20.41 15.93 -17.14
C GLU A 141 -20.62 14.95 -15.98
N ASP A 142 -20.87 13.68 -16.30
CA ASP A 142 -21.00 12.58 -15.34
C ASP A 142 -19.70 12.34 -14.58
N LEU A 143 -18.55 12.47 -15.26
CA LEU A 143 -17.25 12.43 -14.60
C LEU A 143 -17.14 13.56 -13.57
N MET A 144 -17.39 14.81 -13.96
CA MET A 144 -17.28 15.95 -13.05
C MET A 144 -18.24 15.82 -11.85
N ALA A 145 -19.44 15.28 -12.07
CA ALA A 145 -20.38 14.95 -11.00
C ALA A 145 -19.82 13.87 -10.05
N LYS A 146 -19.21 12.80 -10.57
CA LYS A 146 -18.53 11.77 -9.76
C LYS A 146 -17.36 12.33 -8.93
N LEU A 147 -16.69 13.37 -9.42
CA LEU A 147 -15.62 14.06 -8.71
C LEU A 147 -16.14 15.01 -7.62
N GLY A 148 -17.44 15.32 -7.62
CA GLY A 148 -18.07 16.31 -6.74
C GLY A 148 -17.76 17.75 -7.16
N ALA A 149 -17.48 17.97 -8.44
CA ALA A 149 -17.23 19.29 -8.99
C ALA A 149 -18.54 20.03 -9.31
N THR A 150 -18.48 21.36 -9.24
CA THR A 150 -19.61 22.23 -9.61
C THR A 150 -19.58 22.60 -11.10
N GLU A 151 -18.39 22.50 -11.69
CA GLU A 151 -18.06 22.84 -13.06
C GLU A 151 -18.39 21.68 -14.00
N LYS A 152 -18.92 22.00 -15.18
CA LYS A 152 -19.28 21.00 -16.19
C LYS A 152 -18.12 20.59 -17.11
N HIS A 153 -17.14 21.48 -17.28
CA HIS A 153 -16.02 21.28 -18.19
C HIS A 153 -14.75 20.94 -17.41
N PRO A 154 -14.09 19.81 -17.72
CA PRO A 154 -12.93 19.33 -16.98
C PRO A 154 -11.64 20.14 -17.23
N GLU A 155 -11.61 20.94 -18.29
CA GLU A 155 -10.41 21.64 -18.73
C GLU A 155 -9.91 22.67 -17.70
N GLY A 156 -8.62 22.61 -17.37
CA GLY A 156 -7.99 23.53 -16.41
C GLY A 156 -8.35 23.31 -14.94
N LEU A 157 -9.07 22.23 -14.59
CA LEU A 157 -9.53 21.95 -13.23
C LEU A 157 -8.66 20.96 -12.45
N PHE A 158 -7.65 20.38 -13.08
CA PHE A 158 -6.76 19.39 -12.48
C PHE A 158 -5.36 19.97 -12.31
N PHE A 159 -4.81 19.83 -11.11
CA PHE A 159 -3.50 20.42 -10.83
C PHE A 159 -2.38 19.60 -11.50
N PRO A 160 -1.49 20.22 -12.28
CA PRO A 160 -0.37 19.52 -12.89
C PRO A 160 0.66 19.15 -11.82
N ASP A 161 0.94 17.86 -11.68
CA ASP A 161 1.92 17.33 -10.73
C ASP A 161 2.24 15.86 -11.03
N THR A 162 3.20 15.29 -10.30
CA THR A 162 3.39 13.85 -10.18
C THR A 162 2.59 13.28 -9.02
N TYR A 163 1.69 12.35 -9.32
CA TYR A 163 0.83 11.70 -8.35
C TYR A 163 1.31 10.29 -8.09
N TYR A 164 1.50 9.95 -6.81
CA TYR A 164 1.83 8.61 -6.36
C TYR A 164 0.57 7.85 -5.95
N PHE A 165 0.44 6.59 -6.35
CA PHE A 165 -0.73 5.75 -6.13
C PHE A 165 -0.37 4.27 -5.97
N ASP A 166 -1.23 3.51 -5.30
CA ASP A 166 -1.09 2.06 -5.17
C ASP A 166 -1.70 1.36 -6.38
N LYS A 167 -1.23 0.14 -6.70
CA LYS A 167 -1.82 -0.68 -7.77
C LYS A 167 -3.33 -0.85 -7.56
N ASN A 168 -4.08 -0.83 -8.66
CA ASN A 168 -5.55 -0.87 -8.70
C ASN A 168 -6.22 0.35 -8.07
N THR A 169 -5.51 1.47 -7.86
CA THR A 169 -6.19 2.75 -7.59
C THR A 169 -7.04 3.13 -8.79
N SER A 170 -8.31 3.51 -8.57
CA SER A 170 -9.18 3.90 -9.68
C SER A 170 -8.78 5.24 -10.30
N ASP A 171 -8.97 5.34 -11.61
CA ASP A 171 -8.85 6.57 -12.39
C ASP A 171 -9.67 7.73 -11.79
N VAL A 172 -10.90 7.47 -11.32
CA VAL A 172 -11.74 8.46 -10.60
C VAL A 172 -11.04 8.98 -9.34
N ALA A 173 -10.46 8.09 -8.53
CA ALA A 173 -9.80 8.50 -7.30
C ALA A 173 -8.57 9.37 -7.57
N LEU A 174 -7.81 9.05 -8.62
CA LEU A 174 -6.65 9.83 -9.05
C LEU A 174 -7.07 11.22 -9.55
N LEU A 175 -8.08 11.29 -10.43
CA LEU A 175 -8.63 12.56 -10.92
C LEU A 175 -9.19 13.41 -9.78
N LYS A 176 -9.86 12.80 -8.81
CA LYS A 176 -10.40 13.49 -7.63
C LYS A 176 -9.30 14.13 -6.80
N ARG A 177 -8.17 13.46 -6.62
CA ARG A 177 -6.98 14.02 -5.95
C ARG A 177 -6.44 15.23 -6.71
N ALA A 178 -6.31 15.13 -8.02
CA ALA A 178 -5.81 16.22 -8.86
C ALA A 178 -6.76 17.44 -8.86
N TYR A 179 -8.07 17.19 -8.88
CA TYR A 179 -9.10 18.23 -8.76
C TYR A 179 -9.07 18.91 -7.39
N SER A 180 -9.08 18.12 -6.31
CA SER A 180 -9.03 18.65 -4.93
C SER A 180 -7.76 19.48 -4.70
N LYS A 181 -6.62 19.04 -5.25
CA LYS A 181 -5.37 19.81 -5.20
C LYS A 181 -5.50 21.16 -5.92
N MET A 182 -6.13 21.20 -7.08
CA MET A 182 -6.38 22.45 -7.80
C MET A 182 -7.22 23.42 -6.96
N GLN A 183 -8.32 22.94 -6.38
CA GLN A 183 -9.20 23.76 -5.56
C GLN A 183 -8.47 24.34 -4.34
N LEU A 184 -7.62 23.55 -3.67
CA LEU A 184 -6.78 24.04 -2.58
C LEU A 184 -5.81 25.14 -3.03
N VAL A 185 -5.14 24.96 -4.16
CA VAL A 185 -4.21 25.96 -4.72
C VAL A 185 -4.94 27.26 -5.09
N LEU A 186 -6.12 27.16 -5.70
CA LEU A 186 -6.95 28.31 -6.04
C LEU A 186 -7.43 29.06 -4.79
N GLN A 187 -7.84 28.35 -3.75
CA GLN A 187 -8.24 28.94 -2.48
C GLN A 187 -7.07 29.69 -1.81
N HIS A 188 -5.89 29.07 -1.79
CA HIS A 188 -4.68 29.70 -1.22
C HIS A 188 -4.30 30.98 -2.00
N ARG A 189 -4.29 30.91 -3.34
CA ARG A 189 -4.02 32.08 -4.20
C ARG A 189 -5.03 33.22 -3.98
N LYS A 190 -6.32 32.91 -3.84
CA LYS A 190 -7.36 33.91 -3.57
C LYS A 190 -7.15 34.60 -2.22
N ARG A 191 -6.75 33.85 -1.18
CA ARG A 191 -6.48 34.39 0.16
C ARG A 191 -5.29 35.35 0.16
N ASN A 192 -4.16 34.94 -0.40
CA ASN A 192 -2.95 35.76 -0.45
C ASN A 192 -3.18 37.05 -1.27
N ARG A 193 -3.96 36.98 -2.35
CA ARG A 193 -4.36 38.18 -3.12
C ARG A 193 -5.20 39.16 -2.29
N ARG A 194 -6.11 38.67 -1.44
CA ARG A 194 -6.94 39.53 -0.57
C ARG A 194 -6.09 40.20 0.51
N GLU A 195 -5.19 39.45 1.14
CA GLU A 195 -4.27 39.98 2.15
C GLU A 195 -3.31 41.03 1.56
N ASN A 196 -2.70 40.76 0.40
CA ASN A 196 -1.82 41.73 -0.26
C ASN A 196 -2.55 43.02 -0.66
N ARG A 197 -3.81 42.92 -1.09
CA ARG A 197 -4.64 44.11 -1.39
C ARG A 197 -4.98 44.91 -0.12
N ALA A 198 -5.26 44.25 0.99
CA ALA A 198 -5.53 44.91 2.27
C ALA A 198 -4.29 45.67 2.80
N HIS A 199 -3.11 45.04 2.76
CA HIS A 199 -1.85 45.69 3.18
C HIS A 199 -1.45 46.85 2.26
N SER A 200 -1.69 46.74 0.95
CA SER A 200 -1.42 47.84 0.01
C SER A 200 -2.33 49.05 0.24
N ASN A 201 -3.58 48.85 0.69
CA ASN A 201 -4.50 49.95 0.98
C ASN A 201 -4.19 50.61 2.34
N SER A 202 -3.72 49.85 3.33
CA SER A 202 -3.36 50.39 4.65
C SER A 202 -2.09 51.27 4.65
N ARG A 203 -1.23 51.18 3.64
CA ARG A 203 -0.02 52.03 3.50
C ARG A 203 -0.25 53.31 2.70
N ARG A 204 -1.47 53.52 2.20
CA ARG A 204 -1.86 54.69 1.39
C ARG A 204 -2.72 55.70 2.15
N ILE A 205 -2.87 55.52 3.46
CA ILE A 205 -3.55 56.41 4.41
C ILE A 205 -2.48 56.86 5.42
#